data_AF-A0A662Q2U6-F1
#
_entry.id   AF-A0A662Q2U6-F1
#
_cell.length_a   1.000
_cell.length_b   1.000
_cell.length_c   1.000
_cell.angle_alpha   90.00
_cell.angle_beta   90.00
_cell.angle_gamma   90.00
#
_symmetry.space_group_name_H-M   'P 1'
#
loop_
_entity.id
_entity.type
_entity.pdbx_description
1 polymer ?
#
loop_
_entity_poly.entity_id
_entity_poly.type
_entity_poly.pdbx_seq_one_letter_code
_entity_poly.pdbx_strand_id
1 'polypeptide(L)'
;MPETNGGMNAELYKTIITIVDERVKQIRVTREDFDELKSVVRELVYSQKELAQAQKKSEERLDRLEKAIEELTQAQKRTEERLEELAQAQKRTEVEVRKLAIGLRETRQMVAGLSDTVGFRLEDESYKSLPRLLKRDLNLEVEGRLIRKYVEYADGKVDEVNIYGKGKRNGKTVYI
;
A
#
# COMPACT_ATOMS: atom_id res chain seq x y z
N MET A 1 -112.95 -28.58 -21.47
CA MET A 1 -112.43 -28.00 -20.21
C MET A 1 -113.58 -28.07 -19.19
N PRO A 2 -113.35 -28.50 -17.94
CA PRO A 2 -112.47 -27.85 -16.95
C PRO A 2 -111.42 -28.82 -16.33
N GLU A 3 -110.18 -28.37 -16.12
CA GLU A 3 -109.56 -27.88 -14.86
C GLU A 3 -108.99 -28.99 -13.94
N THR A 4 -107.68 -29.20 -14.13
CA THR A 4 -106.62 -29.43 -13.13
C THR A 4 -106.97 -30.03 -11.76
N ASN A 5 -106.38 -31.19 -11.47
CA ASN A 5 -105.66 -31.32 -10.20
C ASN A 5 -104.42 -32.24 -10.37
N GLY A 6 -103.34 -31.66 -10.89
CA GLY A 6 -102.02 -32.27 -10.99
C GLY A 6 -101.36 -32.36 -9.62
N GLY A 7 -101.98 -33.11 -8.70
CA GLY A 7 -101.41 -33.41 -7.39
C GLY A 7 -100.25 -34.38 -7.57
N MET A 8 -99.07 -34.01 -7.10
CA MET A 8 -97.92 -34.91 -7.06
C MET A 8 -98.32 -36.25 -6.42
N ASN A 9 -98.03 -37.37 -7.10
CA ASN A 9 -98.11 -38.71 -6.50
C ASN A 9 -97.16 -38.74 -5.27
N ALA A 10 -97.61 -39.31 -4.15
CA ALA A 10 -96.84 -39.42 -2.90
C ALA A 10 -95.45 -40.05 -3.11
N GLU A 11 -95.32 -40.95 -4.09
CA GLU A 11 -94.07 -41.57 -4.50
C GLU A 11 -93.10 -40.59 -5.19
N LEU A 12 -93.63 -39.68 -6.01
CA LEU A 12 -92.86 -38.61 -6.65
C LEU A 12 -92.38 -37.59 -5.60
N TYR A 13 -93.21 -37.24 -4.62
CA TYR A 13 -92.85 -36.32 -3.53
C TYR A 13 -91.73 -36.90 -2.66
N LYS A 14 -91.81 -38.19 -2.31
CA LYS A 14 -90.79 -38.90 -1.54
C LYS A 14 -89.46 -39.02 -2.30
N THR A 15 -89.53 -39.22 -3.61
CA THR A 15 -88.37 -39.26 -4.49
C THR A 15 -87.70 -37.89 -4.57
N ILE A 16 -88.48 -36.81 -4.75
CA ILE A 16 -87.95 -35.44 -4.78
C ILE A 16 -87.30 -35.06 -3.45
N ILE A 17 -87.92 -35.37 -2.30
CA ILE A 17 -87.32 -35.11 -0.98
C ILE A 17 -85.99 -35.86 -0.83
N THR A 18 -85.93 -37.13 -1.23
CA THR A 18 -84.70 -37.93 -1.11
C THR A 18 -83.57 -37.36 -1.98
N ILE A 19 -83.89 -36.98 -3.23
CA ILE A 19 -82.93 -36.35 -4.15
C ILE A 19 -82.45 -35.00 -3.59
N VAL A 20 -83.37 -34.18 -3.08
CA VAL A 20 -83.04 -32.87 -2.49
C VAL A 20 -82.19 -33.05 -1.23
N ASP A 21 -82.51 -33.98 -0.34
CA ASP A 21 -81.72 -34.26 0.87
C ASP A 21 -80.31 -34.79 0.54
N GLU A 22 -80.18 -35.68 -0.44
CA GLU A 22 -78.86 -36.12 -0.92
C GLU A 22 -78.07 -34.97 -1.52
N ARG A 23 -78.72 -34.13 -2.33
CA ARG A 23 -78.06 -32.97 -2.96
C ARG A 23 -77.66 -31.92 -1.93
N VAL A 24 -78.48 -31.68 -0.91
CA VAL A 24 -78.19 -30.76 0.19
C VAL A 24 -77.06 -31.30 1.06
N LYS A 25 -77.01 -32.61 1.34
CA LYS A 25 -75.88 -33.23 2.05
C LYS A 25 -74.56 -33.12 1.26
N GLN A 26 -74.60 -33.24 -0.06
CA GLN A 26 -73.41 -33.11 -0.91
C GLN A 26 -72.84 -31.69 -0.99
N ILE A 27 -73.67 -30.66 -0.84
CA ILE A 27 -73.25 -29.25 -0.98
C ILE A 27 -72.98 -28.60 0.39
N ARG A 28 -73.54 -29.16 1.46
CA ARG A 28 -73.40 -28.62 2.81
C ARG A 28 -72.00 -28.86 3.35
N VAL A 29 -71.29 -27.77 3.62
CA VAL A 29 -70.08 -27.78 4.44
C VAL A 29 -70.45 -28.24 5.84
N THR A 30 -69.70 -29.22 6.37
CA THR A 30 -69.91 -29.68 7.74
C THR A 30 -69.29 -28.71 8.74
N ARG A 31 -69.67 -28.82 10.01
CA ARG A 31 -69.06 -27.99 11.05
C ARG A 31 -67.58 -28.35 11.21
N GLU A 32 -67.28 -29.62 11.06
CA GLU A 32 -65.95 -30.20 11.10
C GLU A 32 -65.05 -29.61 10.00
N ASP A 33 -65.51 -29.57 8.74
CA ASP A 33 -64.75 -28.96 7.63
C ASP A 33 -64.45 -27.47 7.88
N PHE A 34 -65.42 -26.76 8.47
CA PHE A 34 -65.25 -25.34 8.80
C PHE A 34 -64.26 -25.13 9.95
N ASP A 35 -64.30 -25.98 10.98
CA ASP A 35 -63.37 -25.92 12.10
C ASP A 35 -61.93 -26.29 11.67
N GLU A 36 -61.77 -27.24 10.75
CA GLU A 36 -60.48 -27.58 10.13
C GLU A 36 -59.92 -26.41 9.31
N LEU A 37 -60.74 -25.83 8.42
CA LEU A 37 -60.36 -24.63 7.66
C LEU A 37 -59.94 -23.49 8.59
N LYS A 38 -60.68 -23.26 9.69
CA LYS A 38 -60.34 -22.24 10.68
C LYS A 38 -59.01 -22.51 11.38
N SER A 39 -58.67 -23.78 11.61
CA SER A 39 -57.37 -24.18 12.14
C SER A 39 -56.25 -23.83 11.17
N VAL A 40 -56.37 -24.26 9.90
CA VAL A 40 -55.38 -23.97 8.84
C VAL A 40 -55.20 -22.46 8.67
N VAL A 41 -56.28 -21.68 8.67
CA VAL A 41 -56.22 -20.21 8.57
C VAL A 41 -55.49 -19.60 9.76
N ARG A 42 -55.68 -20.11 10.99
CA ARG A 42 -54.94 -19.64 12.18
C ARG A 42 -53.45 -19.94 12.08
N GLU A 43 -53.08 -21.13 11.62
CA GLU A 43 -51.67 -21.51 11.40
C GLU A 43 -51.02 -20.62 10.33
N LEU A 44 -51.74 -20.35 9.24
CA LEU A 44 -51.27 -19.45 8.19
C LEU A 44 -51.08 -18.02 8.68
N VAL A 45 -51.99 -17.51 9.52
CA VAL A 45 -51.83 -16.19 10.15
C VAL A 45 -50.61 -16.17 11.09
N TYR A 46 -50.37 -17.26 11.82
CA TYR A 46 -49.21 -17.37 12.70
C TYR A 46 -47.90 -17.38 11.89
N SER A 47 -47.80 -18.22 10.86
CA SER A 47 -46.62 -18.28 9.99
C SER A 47 -46.36 -16.98 9.24
N GLN A 48 -47.41 -16.28 8.78
CA GLN A 48 -47.27 -14.95 8.19
C GLN A 48 -46.71 -13.92 9.17
N LYS A 49 -47.13 -13.95 10.45
CA LYS A 49 -46.57 -13.07 11.47
C LYS A 49 -45.09 -13.35 11.73
N GLU A 50 -44.70 -14.61 11.80
CA GLU A 50 -43.29 -14.98 11.96
C GLU A 50 -42.44 -14.54 10.76
N LEU A 51 -42.94 -14.73 9.54
CA LEU A 51 -42.28 -14.26 8.32
C LEU A 51 -42.12 -12.73 8.30
N ALA A 52 -43.17 -11.98 8.67
CA ALA A 52 -43.10 -10.53 8.75
C ALA A 52 -42.06 -10.04 9.77
N GLN A 53 -41.95 -10.73 10.92
CA GLN A 53 -40.93 -10.41 11.92
C GLN A 53 -39.51 -10.73 11.41
N ALA A 54 -39.32 -11.88 10.76
CA ALA A 54 -38.04 -12.26 10.17
C ALA A 54 -37.61 -11.29 9.06
N GLN A 55 -38.56 -10.82 8.25
CA GLN A 55 -38.33 -9.82 7.21
C GLN A 55 -37.92 -8.48 7.82
N LYS A 56 -38.64 -7.97 8.82
CA LYS A 56 -38.28 -6.74 9.52
C LYS A 56 -36.85 -6.79 10.10
N LYS A 57 -36.50 -7.91 10.75
CA LYS A 57 -35.13 -8.11 11.29
C LYS A 57 -34.07 -8.14 10.18
N SER A 58 -34.43 -8.60 8.98
CA SER A 58 -33.53 -8.62 7.83
C SER A 58 -33.34 -7.23 7.25
N GLU A 59 -34.40 -6.43 7.13
CA GLU A 59 -34.34 -5.01 6.75
C GLU A 59 -33.46 -4.21 7.72
N GLU A 60 -33.63 -4.38 9.03
CA GLU A 60 -32.77 -3.75 10.05
C GLU A 60 -31.29 -4.18 9.96
N ARG A 61 -30.98 -5.36 9.40
CA ARG A 61 -29.60 -5.79 9.13
C ARG A 61 -29.07 -5.16 7.84
N LEU A 62 -29.91 -5.01 6.82
CA LEU A 62 -29.55 -4.33 5.57
C LEU A 62 -29.24 -2.86 5.81
N ASP A 63 -30.06 -2.14 6.59
CA ASP A 63 -29.81 -0.74 6.94
C ASP A 63 -28.47 -0.55 7.66
N ARG A 64 -28.10 -1.50 8.52
CA ARG A 64 -26.80 -1.48 9.20
C ARG A 64 -25.63 -1.77 8.26
N LEU A 65 -25.83 -2.67 7.30
CA LEU A 65 -24.82 -2.98 6.28
C LEU A 65 -24.62 -1.80 5.33
N GLU A 66 -25.70 -1.14 4.90
CA GLU A 66 -25.64 0.04 4.05
C GLU A 66 -24.83 1.16 4.70
N LYS A 67 -25.10 1.46 5.98
CA LYS A 67 -24.33 2.43 6.76
C LYS A 67 -22.84 2.05 6.88
N ALA A 68 -22.56 0.78 7.18
CA ALA A 68 -21.18 0.30 7.28
C ALA A 68 -20.43 0.42 5.93
N ILE A 69 -21.11 0.14 4.81
CA ILE A 69 -20.54 0.30 3.46
C ILE A 69 -20.27 1.77 3.14
N GLU A 70 -21.18 2.68 3.51
CA GLU A 70 -20.98 4.11 3.31
C GLU A 70 -19.77 4.63 4.11
N GLU A 71 -19.66 4.24 5.39
CA GLU A 71 -18.50 4.58 6.23
C GLU A 71 -17.19 4.04 5.65
N LEU A 72 -17.17 2.78 5.20
CA LEU A 72 -16.00 2.17 4.56
C LEU A 72 -15.62 2.89 3.26
N THR A 73 -16.59 3.27 2.45
CA THR A 73 -16.37 4.00 1.19
C THR A 73 -15.74 5.37 1.47
N GLN A 74 -16.23 6.09 2.49
CA GLN A 74 -15.66 7.37 2.90
C GLN A 74 -14.23 7.21 3.46
N ALA A 75 -13.99 6.18 4.27
CA ALA A 75 -12.66 5.87 4.80
C ALA A 75 -11.66 5.51 3.68
N GLN A 76 -12.11 4.75 2.68
CA GLN A 76 -11.31 4.41 1.50
C GLN A 76 -10.95 5.67 0.71
N LYS A 77 -11.92 6.56 0.43
CA LYS A 77 -11.67 7.82 -0.28
C LYS A 77 -10.62 8.70 0.43
N ARG A 78 -10.73 8.85 1.76
CA ARG A 78 -9.74 9.59 2.57
C ARG A 78 -8.35 8.94 2.52
N THR A 79 -8.29 7.62 2.40
CA THR A 79 -7.02 6.89 2.30
C THR A 79 -6.39 7.11 0.93
N GLU A 80 -7.18 7.08 -0.14
CA GLU A 80 -6.73 7.38 -1.50
C GLU A 80 -6.18 8.81 -1.61
N GLU A 81 -6.88 9.80 -1.04
CA GLU A 81 -6.42 11.19 -0.99
C GLU A 81 -5.06 11.32 -0.28
N ARG A 82 -4.89 10.67 0.89
CA ARG A 82 -3.62 10.68 1.64
C ARG A 82 -2.48 9.99 0.88
N LEU A 83 -2.78 8.92 0.13
CA LEU A 83 -1.79 8.21 -0.68
C LEU A 83 -1.31 9.09 -1.84
N GLU A 84 -2.21 9.83 -2.48
CA GLU A 84 -1.86 10.78 -3.53
C GLU A 84 -0.96 11.91 -2.99
N GLU A 85 -1.30 12.49 -1.83
CA GLU A 85 -0.46 13.48 -1.17
C GLU A 85 0.94 12.94 -0.84
N LEU A 86 1.02 11.69 -0.34
CA LEU A 86 2.29 11.04 -0.04
C LEU A 86 3.12 10.81 -1.30
N ALA A 87 2.51 10.35 -2.40
CA ALA A 87 3.18 10.16 -3.67
C ALA A 87 3.76 11.47 -4.22
N GLN A 88 3.01 12.58 -4.10
CA GLN A 88 3.49 13.90 -4.49
C GLN A 88 4.65 14.39 -3.60
N ALA A 89 4.57 14.18 -2.28
CA ALA A 89 5.65 14.51 -1.35
C ALA A 89 6.93 13.68 -1.63
N GLN A 90 6.78 12.39 -1.96
CA GLN A 90 7.89 11.53 -2.37
C GLN A 90 8.53 12.06 -3.65
N LYS A 91 7.75 12.38 -4.69
CA LYS A 91 8.27 12.94 -5.95
C LYS A 91 9.06 14.24 -5.73
N ARG A 92 8.57 15.13 -4.86
CA ARG A 92 9.31 16.35 -4.48
C ARG A 92 10.64 16.02 -3.80
N THR A 93 10.63 15.05 -2.90
CA THR A 93 11.84 14.60 -2.18
C THR A 93 12.86 14.00 -3.14
N GLU A 94 12.43 13.16 -4.09
CA GLU A 94 13.31 12.57 -5.11
C GLU A 94 14.01 13.64 -5.96
N VAL A 95 13.29 14.71 -6.32
CA VAL A 95 13.87 15.85 -7.04
C VAL A 95 14.95 16.55 -6.23
N GLU A 96 14.70 16.83 -4.95
CA GLU A 96 15.67 17.51 -4.08
C GLU A 96 16.90 16.63 -3.80
N VAL A 97 16.71 15.33 -3.58
CA VAL A 97 17.82 14.37 -3.45
C VAL A 97 18.68 14.34 -4.71
N ARG A 98 18.06 14.38 -5.90
CA ARG A 98 18.79 14.44 -7.17
C ARG A 98 19.60 15.72 -7.30
N LYS A 99 19.04 16.88 -6.94
CA LYS A 99 19.77 18.16 -6.92
C LYS A 99 20.96 18.11 -5.96
N LEU A 100 20.77 17.56 -4.76
CA LEU A 100 21.83 17.40 -3.78
C LEU A 100 22.96 16.50 -4.31
N ALA A 101 22.62 15.40 -4.98
CA ALA A 101 23.60 14.50 -5.58
C ALA A 101 24.45 15.21 -6.66
N ILE A 102 23.82 16.07 -7.47
CA ILE A 102 24.51 16.90 -8.48
C ILE A 102 25.45 17.89 -7.79
N GLY A 103 24.96 18.68 -6.84
CA GLY A 103 25.79 19.66 -6.12
C GLY A 103 26.96 19.02 -5.37
N LEU A 104 26.78 17.80 -4.82
CA LEU A 104 27.86 17.05 -4.21
C LEU A 104 28.93 16.63 -5.23
N ARG A 105 28.52 16.25 -6.45
CA ARG A 105 29.45 15.93 -7.53
C ARG A 105 30.27 17.15 -7.94
N GLU A 106 29.64 18.29 -8.11
CA GLU A 106 30.30 19.56 -8.43
C GLU A 106 31.29 19.97 -7.32
N THR A 107 30.88 19.84 -6.06
CA THR A 107 31.75 20.10 -4.91
C THR A 107 32.98 19.19 -4.93
N ARG A 108 32.81 17.89 -5.20
CA ARG A 108 33.94 16.96 -5.33
C ARG A 108 34.89 17.35 -6.46
N GLN A 109 34.37 17.83 -7.59
CA GLN A 109 35.20 18.30 -8.71
C GLN A 109 35.98 19.56 -8.34
N MET A 110 35.35 20.52 -7.66
CA MET A 110 36.03 21.72 -7.16
C MET A 110 37.14 21.37 -6.16
N VAL A 111 36.86 20.46 -5.22
CA VAL A 111 37.86 20.00 -4.24
C VAL A 111 39.02 19.27 -4.91
N ALA A 112 38.75 18.44 -5.93
CA ALA A 112 39.81 17.79 -6.71
C ALA A 112 40.72 18.83 -7.39
N GLY A 113 40.14 19.79 -8.11
CA GLY A 113 40.93 20.84 -8.77
C GLY A 113 41.73 21.73 -7.79
N LEU A 114 41.17 22.02 -6.60
CA LEU A 114 41.89 22.71 -5.53
C LEU A 114 43.05 21.86 -5.00
N SER A 115 42.81 20.56 -4.79
CA SER A 115 43.83 19.63 -4.30
C SER A 115 44.99 19.53 -5.27
N ASP A 116 44.71 19.45 -6.58
CA ASP A 116 45.72 19.46 -7.63
C ASP A 116 46.53 20.75 -7.61
N THR A 117 45.86 21.92 -7.57
CA THR A 117 46.52 23.23 -7.57
C THR A 117 47.39 23.45 -6.34
N VAL A 118 46.89 23.09 -5.15
CA VAL A 118 47.64 23.18 -3.90
C VAL A 118 48.81 22.20 -3.91
N GLY A 119 48.60 20.98 -4.38
CA GLY A 119 49.64 19.96 -4.55
C GLY A 119 50.79 20.48 -5.41
N PHE A 120 50.51 20.92 -6.63
CA PHE A 120 51.54 21.46 -7.54
C PHE A 120 52.27 22.66 -6.95
N ARG A 121 51.54 23.63 -6.37
CA ARG A 121 52.19 24.82 -5.77
C ARG A 121 53.08 24.44 -4.57
N LEU A 122 52.62 23.51 -3.73
CA LEU A 122 53.39 23.07 -2.57
C LEU A 122 54.63 22.29 -2.99
N GLU A 123 54.52 21.44 -4.01
CA GLU A 123 55.66 20.74 -4.60
C GLU A 123 56.69 21.74 -5.15
N ASP A 124 56.27 22.69 -5.98
CA ASP A 124 57.13 23.72 -6.57
C ASP A 124 57.85 24.57 -5.52
N GLU A 125 57.14 25.01 -4.48
CA GLU A 125 57.74 25.78 -3.40
C GLU A 125 58.66 24.93 -2.52
N SER A 126 58.34 23.66 -2.34
CA SER A 126 59.21 22.72 -1.63
C SER A 126 60.52 22.52 -2.39
N TYR A 127 60.50 22.36 -3.71
CA TYR A 127 61.73 22.27 -4.52
C TYR A 127 62.67 23.47 -4.33
N LYS A 128 62.12 24.67 -4.18
CA LYS A 128 62.89 25.91 -3.99
C LYS A 128 63.37 26.10 -2.55
N SER A 129 62.50 25.86 -1.58
CA SER A 129 62.72 26.24 -0.18
C SER A 129 63.36 25.13 0.65
N LEU A 130 63.07 23.87 0.34
CA LEU A 130 63.48 22.71 1.14
C LEU A 130 65.00 22.60 1.27
N PRO A 131 65.85 22.83 0.24
CA PRO A 131 67.30 22.78 0.41
C PRO A 131 67.84 23.75 1.47
N ARG A 132 67.27 24.95 1.54
CA ARG A 132 67.65 25.95 2.54
C ARG A 132 67.20 25.54 3.94
N LEU A 133 65.98 25.00 4.07
CA LEU A 133 65.43 24.53 5.35
C LEU A 133 66.20 23.33 5.90
N LEU A 134 66.50 22.34 5.05
CA LEU A 134 67.29 21.16 5.41
C LEU A 134 68.70 21.54 5.90
N LYS A 135 69.34 22.52 5.25
CA LYS A 135 70.64 23.02 5.69
C LYS A 135 70.55 23.75 7.04
N ARG A 136 69.54 24.63 7.21
CA ARG A 136 69.35 25.43 8.43
C ARG A 136 69.02 24.56 9.65
N ASP A 137 68.08 23.64 9.50
CA ASP A 137 67.45 22.96 10.64
C ASP A 137 68.05 21.58 10.92
N LEU A 138 68.59 20.91 9.90
CA LEU A 138 69.11 19.54 10.00
C LEU A 138 70.59 19.42 9.65
N ASN A 139 71.27 20.53 9.35
CA ASN A 139 72.65 20.56 8.86
C ASN A 139 72.89 19.59 7.69
N LEU A 140 71.88 19.46 6.82
CA LEU A 140 71.88 18.57 5.66
C LEU A 140 72.00 19.42 4.39
N GLU A 141 73.13 19.29 3.69
CA GLU A 141 73.36 19.98 2.42
C GLU A 141 72.90 19.11 1.26
N VAL A 142 71.92 19.61 0.50
CA VAL A 142 71.42 18.93 -0.70
C VAL A 142 72.47 19.00 -1.81
N GLU A 143 72.81 17.85 -2.37
CA GLU A 143 73.71 17.72 -3.51
C GLU A 143 72.89 17.67 -4.81
N GLY A 144 73.05 18.69 -5.67
CA GLY A 144 72.33 18.78 -6.92
C GLY A 144 70.88 19.27 -6.77
N ARG A 145 70.02 18.87 -7.70
CA ARG A 145 68.59 19.24 -7.69
C ARG A 145 67.77 18.10 -7.11
N LEU A 146 66.78 18.44 -6.29
CA LEU A 146 65.71 17.53 -5.91
C LEU A 146 64.87 17.23 -7.17
N ILE A 147 64.42 15.99 -7.33
CA ILE A 147 63.64 15.51 -8.48
C ILE A 147 62.52 14.57 -8.02
N ARG A 148 61.50 14.39 -8.85
CA ARG A 148 60.52 13.32 -8.67
C ARG A 148 61.10 12.00 -9.17
N LYS A 149 60.95 10.91 -8.40
CA LYS A 149 61.54 9.61 -8.74
C LYS A 149 60.63 8.46 -8.29
N TYR A 150 60.46 7.45 -9.15
CA TYR A 150 59.88 6.17 -8.77
C TYR A 150 60.92 5.34 -8.00
N VAL A 151 60.57 4.93 -6.80
CA VAL A 151 61.41 4.10 -5.94
C VAL A 151 60.75 2.74 -5.78
N GLU A 152 61.47 1.69 -6.15
CA GLU A 152 61.07 0.31 -5.92
C GLU A 152 61.64 -0.17 -4.58
N TYR A 153 60.79 -0.68 -3.72
CA TYR A 153 61.16 -1.23 -2.42
C TYR A 153 61.46 -2.72 -2.52
N ALA A 154 62.12 -3.26 -1.50
CA ALA A 154 62.53 -4.67 -1.47
C ALA A 154 61.36 -5.67 -1.52
N ASP A 155 60.13 -5.24 -1.21
CA ASP A 155 58.92 -6.05 -1.33
C ASP A 155 58.27 -5.99 -2.73
N GLY A 156 58.92 -5.32 -3.69
CA GLY A 156 58.45 -5.16 -5.06
C GLY A 156 57.40 -4.05 -5.26
N LYS A 157 57.08 -3.28 -4.21
CA LYS A 157 56.22 -2.09 -4.36
C LYS A 157 56.98 -0.96 -5.01
N VAL A 158 56.28 -0.19 -5.83
CA VAL A 158 56.82 1.02 -6.48
C VAL A 158 56.01 2.21 -6.02
N ASP A 159 56.66 3.19 -5.38
CA ASP A 159 56.05 4.47 -5.05
C ASP A 159 56.70 5.61 -5.83
N GLU A 160 55.89 6.57 -6.27
CA GLU A 160 56.37 7.84 -6.79
C GLU A 160 56.70 8.78 -5.62
N VAL A 161 57.98 9.07 -5.43
CA VAL A 161 58.43 10.04 -4.44
C VAL A 161 58.48 11.41 -5.10
N ASN A 162 57.63 12.32 -4.63
CA ASN A 162 57.48 13.66 -5.19
C ASN A 162 58.70 14.54 -5.01
N ILE A 163 59.55 14.27 -4.02
CA ILE A 163 60.79 15.01 -3.76
C ILE A 163 61.86 13.99 -3.36
N TYR A 164 62.82 13.77 -4.24
CA TYR A 164 63.94 12.85 -4.04
C TYR A 164 65.26 13.55 -4.35
N GLY A 165 66.26 13.34 -3.50
CA GLY A 165 67.61 13.78 -3.82
C GLY A 165 68.67 13.19 -2.91
N LYS A 166 69.92 13.51 -3.24
CA LYS A 166 71.07 13.13 -2.41
C LYS A 166 71.52 14.33 -1.61
N GLY A 167 72.01 14.12 -0.39
CA GLY A 167 72.61 15.16 0.40
C GLY A 167 73.71 14.62 1.31
N LYS A 168 74.39 15.55 1.99
CA LYS A 168 75.38 15.24 3.02
C LYS A 168 74.92 15.76 4.37
N ARG A 169 74.97 14.89 5.37
CA ARG A 169 74.78 15.26 6.78
C ARG A 169 75.98 14.78 7.57
N ASN A 170 76.70 15.70 8.21
CA ASN A 170 77.91 15.40 9.00
C ASN A 170 78.92 14.51 8.23
N GLY A 171 79.13 14.81 6.94
CA GLY A 171 80.06 14.06 6.07
C GLY A 171 79.55 12.72 5.52
N LYS A 172 78.39 12.22 5.98
CA LYS A 172 77.77 10.99 5.46
C LYS A 172 76.73 11.31 4.39
N THR A 173 76.73 10.50 3.33
CA THR A 173 75.68 10.56 2.31
C THR A 173 74.35 10.13 2.92
N VAL A 174 73.31 10.92 2.66
CA VAL A 174 71.92 10.62 2.99
C VAL A 174 71.03 10.88 1.77
N TYR A 175 69.90 10.20 1.70
CA TYR A 175 68.86 10.45 0.71
C TYR A 175 67.70 11.19 1.37
N ILE A 176 67.16 12.16 0.63
CA ILE A 176 66.00 12.97 0.97
C ILE A 176 64.84 12.39 0.19
#